data_AF-A0A5E4GM07-F1
#
_entry.id   AF-A0A5E4GM07-F1
#
_cell.length_a   1.000
_cell.length_b   1.000
_cell.length_c   1.000
_cell.angle_alpha   90.00
_cell.angle_beta   90.00
_cell.angle_gamma   90.00
#
_symmetry.space_group_name_H-M   'P 1'
#
loop_
_entity.id
_entity.type
_entity.pdbx_description
1 polymer ?
#
loop_
_entity_poly.entity_id
_entity_poly.type
_entity_poly.pdbx_seq_one_letter_code
_entity_poly.pdbx_strand_id
1 'polypeptide(L)' 'AKGSQPQVQAKGVMFVDAMVNGKTTRCLVDTGASHNFMSVQEAKRLGCRVSKEAGSMKT' A
#
# COMPACT_ATOMS: atom_id res chain seq x y z
N ALA A 1 -14.65 -6.27 39.65
CA ALA A 1 -13.81 -6.25 38.44
C ALA A 1 -14.46 -5.30 37.44
N LYS A 2 -13.79 -4.20 37.05
CA LYS A 2 -14.34 -3.29 36.04
C LYS A 2 -14.11 -3.93 34.67
N GLY A 3 -15.20 -4.33 34.00
CA GLY A 3 -15.15 -4.80 32.62
C GLY A 3 -14.55 -3.71 31.74
N SER A 4 -13.50 -4.06 31.01
CA SER A 4 -12.93 -3.18 29.98
C SER A 4 -13.98 -2.96 28.90
N GLN A 5 -14.37 -1.71 28.69
CA GLN A 5 -15.23 -1.34 27.56
C GLN A 5 -14.54 -1.75 26.24
N PRO A 6 -15.29 -2.16 25.20
CA PRO A 6 -14.73 -2.37 23.88
C PRO A 6 -14.13 -1.05 23.41
N GLN A 7 -12.81 -1.01 23.25
CA GLN A 7 -12.14 0.05 22.53
C GLN A 7 -12.72 0.04 21.11
N VAL A 8 -13.48 1.07 20.73
CA VAL A 8 -13.92 1.25 19.35
C VAL A 8 -12.64 1.50 18.54
N GLN A 9 -12.12 0.45 17.90
CA GLN A 9 -11.01 0.58 16.97
C GLN A 9 -11.47 1.49 15.84
N ALA A 10 -10.81 2.64 15.71
CA ALA A 10 -10.90 3.45 14.50
C ALA A 10 -10.68 2.51 13.31
N LYS A 11 -11.63 2.46 12.37
CA LYS A 11 -11.55 1.62 11.16
C LYS A 11 -10.23 1.93 10.44
N GLY A 12 -9.22 1.12 10.73
CA GLY A 12 -7.83 1.38 10.38
C GLY A 12 -7.54 0.91 8.97
N VAL A 13 -6.83 1.75 8.22
CA VAL A 13 -6.15 1.31 7.00
C VAL A 13 -5.27 0.10 7.31
N MET A 14 -5.39 -0.95 6.51
CA MET A 14 -4.60 -2.18 6.69
C MET A 14 -3.31 -2.08 5.88
N PHE A 15 -2.19 -2.41 6.50
CA PHE A 15 -0.90 -2.52 5.81
C PHE A 15 -0.42 -3.96 5.84
N VAL A 16 0.22 -4.39 4.75
CA VAL A 16 0.88 -5.70 4.64
C VAL A 16 2.30 -5.54 4.14
N ASP A 17 3.20 -6.39 4.63
CA ASP A 17 4.55 -6.45 4.09
C ASP A 17 4.55 -7.37 2.85
N ALA A 18 5.11 -6.88 1.76
CA ALA A 18 5.23 -7.58 0.49
C ALA A 18 6.70 -7.67 0.05
N MET A 19 7.02 -8.70 -0.74
CA MET A 19 8.34 -8.91 -1.31
C MET A 19 8.29 -8.64 -2.82
N VAL A 20 9.09 -7.70 -3.30
CA VAL A 20 9.24 -7.38 -4.73
C VAL A 20 10.72 -7.42 -5.09
N ASN A 21 11.10 -8.25 -6.07
CA ASN A 21 12.49 -8.45 -6.49
C ASN A 21 13.46 -8.69 -5.32
N GLY A 22 13.05 -9.50 -4.33
CA GLY A 22 13.86 -9.82 -3.15
C GLY A 22 14.02 -8.68 -2.14
N LYS A 23 13.25 -7.59 -2.28
CA LYS A 23 13.23 -6.47 -1.33
C LYS A 23 11.84 -6.34 -0.69
N THR A 24 11.81 -6.17 0.62
CA THR A 24 10.58 -5.92 1.37
C THR A 24 10.08 -4.48 1.15
N THR A 25 8.76 -4.32 1.08
CA THR A 25 8.04 -3.04 1.12
C THR A 25 6.73 -3.18 1.88
N ARG A 26 6.18 -2.05 2.36
CA ARG A 26 4.91 -1.99 3.08
C ARG A 26 3.83 -1.42 2.17
N CYS A 27 2.80 -2.22 1.91
CA CYS A 27 1.70 -1.90 1.00
C CYS A 27 0.41 -1.60 1.78
N LEU A 28 -0.35 -0.61 1.31
CA LEU A 28 -1.72 -0.36 1.77
C LEU A 28 -2.68 -1.37 1.12
N VAL A 29 -3.58 -1.95 1.89
CA VAL A 29 -4.70 -2.76 1.37
C VAL A 29 -5.86 -1.82 1.09
N ASP A 30 -6.05 -1.50 -0.18
CA ASP A 30 -7.14 -0.64 -0.67
C ASP A 30 -8.10 -1.45 -1.55
N THR A 31 -9.23 -1.87 -0.99
CA THR A 31 -10.27 -2.62 -1.72
C THR A 31 -11.04 -1.74 -2.72
N GLY A 32 -10.87 -0.41 -2.67
CA GLY A 32 -11.50 0.53 -3.58
C GLY A 32 -10.68 0.80 -4.85
N ALA A 33 -9.42 0.37 -4.89
CA ALA A 33 -8.56 0.53 -6.06
C ALA A 33 -8.70 -0.65 -7.03
N SER A 34 -8.93 -0.34 -8.31
CA SER A 34 -8.98 -1.36 -9.37
C SER A 34 -7.58 -1.88 -9.78
N HIS A 35 -6.54 -1.11 -9.47
CA HIS A 35 -5.15 -1.41 -9.81
C HIS A 35 -4.25 -1.11 -8.61
N ASN A 36 -3.12 -1.80 -8.53
CA ASN A 36 -2.11 -1.55 -7.51
C ASN A 36 -1.28 -0.31 -7.90
N PHE A 37 -1.11 0.60 -6.96
CA PHE A 37 -0.29 1.80 -7.16
C PHE A 37 1.02 1.70 -6.40
N MET A 38 2.09 2.17 -7.04
CA MET A 38 3.42 2.26 -6.47
C MET A 38 4.04 3.59 -6.90
N SER A 39 4.66 4.31 -5.97
CA SER A 39 5.37 5.54 -6.34
C SER A 39 6.54 5.19 -7.26
N VAL A 40 6.88 6.11 -8.18
CA VAL A 40 8.04 5.92 -9.07
C VAL A 40 9.34 5.75 -8.27
N GLN A 41 9.45 6.42 -7.13
CA GLN A 41 10.61 6.32 -6.23
C GLN A 41 10.72 4.90 -5.66
N GLU A 42 9.60 4.33 -5.20
CA GLU A 42 9.55 3.00 -4.63
C GLU A 42 9.78 1.91 -5.69
N ALA A 43 9.20 2.07 -6.88
CA ALA A 43 9.47 1.20 -8.02
C ALA A 43 10.96 1.16 -8.36
N LYS A 44 11.64 2.31 -8.39
CA LYS A 44 13.09 2.38 -8.59
C LYS A 44 13.87 1.70 -7.46
N ARG A 45 13.50 1.93 -6.20
CA ARG A 45 14.14 1.28 -5.02
C ARG A 45 14.02 -0.24 -5.11
N LEU A 46 12.87 -0.74 -5.54
CA LEU A 46 12.58 -2.17 -5.70
C LEU A 46 13.19 -2.77 -6.98
N GLY A 47 13.84 -1.98 -7.84
CA GLY A 47 14.48 -2.47 -9.07
C GLY A 47 13.49 -2.74 -10.21
N CYS A 48 12.29 -2.16 -10.16
CA CYS A 48 11.32 -2.23 -11.24
C CYS A 48 11.75 -1.31 -12.40
N ARG A 49 11.55 -1.78 -13.64
CA ARG A 49 11.68 -0.94 -14.83
C ARG A 49 10.46 -0.01 -14.91
N VAL A 50 10.69 1.29 -14.83
CA VAL A 50 9.64 2.30 -15.00
C VAL A 50 9.68 2.81 -16.43
N SER A 51 8.56 2.72 -17.14
CA SER A 51 8.37 3.35 -18.45
C SER A 51 7.25 4.39 -18.36
N LYS A 52 7.30 5.42 -19.21
CA LYS A 52 6.21 6.40 -19.31
C LYS A 52 5.18 5.86 -20.28
N GLU A 53 3.97 5.64 -19.81
CA GLU A 53 2.80 5.40 -20.66
C GLU A 53 1.95 6.67 -20.72
N ALA A 54 1.13 6.80 -21.76
CA ALA A 54 0.31 7.99 -22.01
C ALA A 54 -0.88 8.18 -21.04
N GLY A 55 -0.96 7.39 -19.96
CA GLY A 55 -2.00 7.49 -18.94
C GLY A 55 -1.60 8.45 -17.82
N SER A 56 -2.55 9.27 -17.35
CA SER A 56 -2.40 10.04 -16.11
C SER A 56 -3.15 9.37 -14.97
N MET A 57 -2.55 9.35 -13.79
CA MET A 57 -3.28 9.19 -12.54
C MET A 57 -4.10 10.48 -12.34
N LYS A 58 -5.40 10.36 -12.06
CA LYS A 58 -6.18 11.52 -11.63
C LYS A 58 -5.59 12.00 -10.29
N THR A 59 -5.12 13.25 -10.27
CA THR A 59 -4.65 13.96 -9.08
C THR A 59 -5.81 14.52 -8.28
#